data_AF-A0A5D3BEX1-F1
#
_entry.id   AF-A0A5D3BEX1-F1
#
_cell.length_a   1.000
_cell.length_b   1.000
_cell.length_c   1.000
_cell.angle_alpha   90.00
_cell.angle_beta   90.00
_cell.angle_gamma   90.00
#
_symmetry.space_group_name_H-M   'P 1'
#
loop_
_entity.id
_entity.type
_entity.pdbx_description
1 polymer ?
#
loop_
_entity_poly.entity_id
_entity_poly.type
_entity_poly.pdbx_seq_one_letter_code
_entity_poly.pdbx_strand_id
1 'polypeptide(L)'
;MIANSIRAQYGGLLQTSFMYSKPYTKRIGNLRIPLGYQPLKFQQFDGKGNPKQHITHFVETCENAGSRGDQFFREFVRSLKGNAFKWYTDLEPEVINSWK
;
A
#
# COMPACT_ATOMS: atom_id res chain seq x y z
N MET A 1 -0.91 -15.77 15.42
CA MET A 1 -0.25 -15.40 16.69
C MET A 1 -0.05 -13.88 16.79
N ILE A 2 0.64 -13.23 15.85
CA ILE A 2 0.89 -11.76 15.83
C ILE A 2 -0.41 -10.93 15.83
N ALA A 3 -1.37 -11.24 14.95
CA ALA A 3 -2.64 -10.50 14.89
C ALA A 3 -3.45 -10.57 16.19
N ASN A 4 -3.37 -11.70 16.93
CA ASN A 4 -4.06 -11.86 18.21
C ASN A 4 -3.34 -11.10 19.33
N SER A 5 -2.00 -10.99 19.28
CA SER A 5 -1.23 -10.19 20.24
C SER A 5 -1.46 -8.68 20.06
N ILE A 6 -1.56 -8.21 18.81
CA ILE A 6 -1.96 -6.83 18.50
C ILE A 6 -3.39 -6.58 19.03
N ARG A 7 -4.32 -7.52 18.81
CA ARG A 7 -5.70 -7.47 19.31
C ARG A 7 -5.79 -7.28 20.84
N ALA A 8 -4.92 -7.93 21.61
CA ALA A 8 -4.93 -7.84 23.07
C ALA A 8 -4.40 -6.50 23.61
N GLN A 9 -3.50 -5.85 22.88
CA GLN A 9 -2.88 -4.58 23.31
C GLN A 9 -3.76 -3.34 23.06
N TYR A 10 -4.69 -3.37 22.11
CA TYR A 10 -5.50 -2.21 21.71
C TYR A 10 -7.01 -2.32 22.03
N GLY A 11 -7.41 -3.32 22.84
CA GLY A 11 -8.69 -3.47 23.56
C GLY A 11 -9.99 -2.80 23.04
N GLY A 12 -10.94 -3.61 22.53
CA GLY A 12 -12.36 -3.26 22.40
C GLY A 12 -12.99 -3.64 21.05
N LEU A 13 -14.29 -4.01 21.05
CA LEU A 13 -15.08 -4.45 19.89
C LEU A 13 -14.86 -3.54 18.67
N LEU A 14 -14.08 -3.98 17.69
CA LEU A 14 -14.05 -3.40 16.37
C LEU A 14 -14.13 -4.56 15.37
N GLN A 15 -15.04 -4.38 14.41
CA GLN A 15 -15.56 -5.36 13.45
C GLN A 15 -14.52 -6.35 12.91
N THR A 16 -15.01 -7.48 12.42
CA THR A 16 -14.29 -8.53 11.69
C THR A 16 -13.52 -8.08 10.42
N SER A 17 -13.21 -6.78 10.27
CA SER A 17 -12.56 -6.12 9.12
C SER A 17 -11.06 -5.85 9.32
N PHE A 18 -10.32 -6.68 10.06
CA PHE A 18 -8.86 -6.54 10.22
C PHE A 18 -8.03 -6.60 8.91
N MET A 19 -8.67 -6.84 7.76
CA MET A 19 -8.10 -6.49 6.47
C MET A 19 -8.56 -5.09 6.11
N TYR A 20 -7.65 -4.11 6.06
CA TYR A 20 -7.99 -2.85 5.42
C TYR A 20 -8.46 -3.18 3.99
N SER A 21 -9.62 -2.65 3.63
CA SER A 21 -10.16 -2.85 2.31
C SER A 21 -9.21 -2.21 1.32
N LYS A 22 -8.74 -2.98 0.35
CA LYS A 22 -7.82 -2.48 -0.66
C LYS A 22 -8.54 -1.37 -1.43
N PRO A 23 -8.01 -0.13 -1.45
CA PRO A 23 -8.68 0.97 -2.14
C PRO A 23 -8.64 0.79 -3.66
N TYR A 24 -7.84 -0.15 -4.16
CA TYR A 24 -7.79 -0.52 -5.57
C TYR A 24 -8.75 -1.64 -5.94
N THR A 25 -9.23 -1.60 -7.19
CA THR A 25 -10.18 -2.58 -7.73
C THR A 25 -9.68 -4.03 -7.62
N LYS A 26 -10.62 -4.99 -7.60
CA LYS A 26 -10.31 -6.43 -7.65
C LYS A 26 -9.44 -6.82 -8.84
N ARG A 27 -9.60 -6.15 -10.00
CA ARG A 27 -8.73 -6.33 -11.17
C ARG A 27 -7.26 -6.15 -10.80
N ILE A 28 -6.96 -5.07 -10.09
CA ILE A 28 -5.62 -4.76 -9.60
C ILE A 28 -5.22 -5.81 -8.56
N GLY A 29 -6.07 -6.10 -7.57
CA GLY A 29 -5.79 -7.09 -6.53
C GLY A 29 -5.46 -8.49 -7.05
N ASN A 30 -6.00 -8.87 -8.21
CA ASN A 30 -5.86 -10.19 -8.81
C ASN A 30 -4.67 -10.31 -9.79
N LEU A 31 -3.89 -9.25 -10.06
CA LEU A 31 -2.70 -9.41 -10.90
C LEU A 31 -1.71 -10.39 -10.24
N ARG A 32 -1.21 -11.34 -11.04
CA ARG A 32 -0.22 -12.33 -10.59
C ARG A 32 1.08 -11.64 -10.21
N ILE A 33 1.64 -12.05 -9.08
CA ILE A 33 3.00 -11.66 -8.69
C ILE A 33 3.97 -12.48 -9.55
N PRO A 34 4.94 -11.85 -10.24
CA PRO A 34 5.94 -12.57 -11.02
C PRO A 34 6.72 -13.58 -10.18
N LEU A 35 7.06 -14.72 -10.79
CA LEU A 35 7.96 -15.69 -10.15
C LEU A 35 9.35 -15.05 -9.99
N GLY A 36 9.90 -15.09 -8.78
CA GLY A 36 11.18 -14.42 -8.46
C GLY A 36 11.04 -12.95 -8.04
N TYR A 37 9.81 -12.45 -7.87
CA TYR A 37 9.58 -11.11 -7.36
C TYR A 37 10.27 -10.88 -6.00
N GLN A 38 11.09 -9.83 -5.94
CA GLN A 38 11.70 -9.35 -4.71
C GLN A 38 10.93 -8.11 -4.24
N PRO A 39 10.44 -8.10 -2.98
CA PRO A 39 9.76 -6.94 -2.45
C PRO A 39 10.65 -5.70 -2.48
N LEU A 40 10.23 -4.65 -3.19
CA LEU A 40 10.95 -3.38 -3.24
C LEU A 40 11.07 -2.75 -1.85
N LYS A 41 12.21 -2.09 -1.60
CA LYS A 41 12.41 -1.30 -0.38
C LYS A 41 12.26 0.16 -0.74
N PHE A 42 11.39 0.86 -0.02
CA PHE A 42 11.14 2.28 -0.22
C PHE A 42 11.56 3.06 1.02
N GLN A 43 12.02 4.29 0.80
CA GLN A 43 11.99 5.28 1.85
C GLN A 43 10.51 5.60 2.14
N GLN A 44 10.09 5.35 3.37
CA GLN A 44 8.70 5.56 3.76
C GLN A 44 8.38 7.05 3.93
N PHE A 45 7.28 7.48 3.35
CA PHE A 45 6.73 8.83 3.42
C PHE A 45 5.62 8.89 4.47
N ASP A 46 5.74 9.83 5.41
CA ASP A 46 4.78 10.02 6.50
C ASP A 46 3.70 11.07 6.20
N GLY A 47 3.74 11.68 5.02
CA GLY A 47 2.90 12.82 4.66
C GLY A 47 3.58 14.17 4.81
N LYS A 48 4.84 14.22 5.28
CA LYS A 48 5.60 15.46 5.48
C LYS A 48 6.72 15.60 4.45
N GLY A 49 7.02 16.82 4.02
CA GLY A 49 8.02 17.11 3.00
C GLY A 49 7.40 17.28 1.61
N ASN A 50 8.14 16.94 0.55
CA ASN A 50 7.71 17.15 -0.84
C ASN A 50 7.04 15.88 -1.42
N PRO A 51 5.71 15.88 -1.63
CA PRO A 51 5.01 14.71 -2.18
C PRO A 51 5.44 14.41 -3.63
N LYS A 52 5.74 15.43 -4.44
CA LYS A 52 6.16 15.24 -5.84
C LYS A 52 7.47 14.48 -5.92
N GLN A 53 8.43 14.81 -5.05
CA GLN A 53 9.69 14.09 -4.97
C GLN A 53 9.48 12.63 -4.55
N HIS A 54 8.62 12.39 -3.55
CA HIS A 54 8.29 11.03 -3.14
C HIS A 54 7.70 10.20 -4.29
N ILE A 55 6.71 10.75 -5.00
CA ILE A 55 6.09 10.06 -6.14
C ILE A 55 7.10 9.79 -7.26
N THR A 56 7.97 10.76 -7.56
CA THR A 56 9.02 10.60 -8.58
C THR A 56 9.94 9.44 -8.24
N HIS A 57 10.52 9.43 -7.03
CA HIS A 57 11.41 8.35 -6.61
C HIS A 57 10.71 6.99 -6.49
N PHE A 58 9.44 6.99 -6.08
CA PHE A 58 8.63 5.77 -6.07
C PHE A 58 8.48 5.18 -7.46
N VAL A 59 8.09 5.99 -8.46
CA VAL A 59 7.93 5.55 -9.86
C VAL A 59 9.26 5.06 -10.42
N GLU A 60 10.34 5.84 -10.27
CA GLU A 60 11.69 5.46 -10.73
C GLU A 60 12.13 4.11 -10.14
N THR A 61 11.89 3.89 -8.85
CA THR A 61 12.24 2.63 -8.17
C THR A 61 11.45 1.45 -8.73
N CYS A 62 10.15 1.63 -8.98
CA CYS A 62 9.30 0.59 -9.53
C CYS A 62 9.68 0.27 -10.99
N GLU A 63 9.94 1.27 -11.81
CA GLU A 63 10.36 1.10 -13.21
C GLU A 63 11.69 0.37 -13.32
N ASN A 64 12.68 0.74 -12.49
CA ASN A 64 13.98 0.08 -12.41
C ASN A 64 13.87 -1.41 -12.01
N ALA A 65 12.86 -1.75 -11.22
CA ALA A 65 12.56 -3.13 -10.82
C ALA A 65 11.71 -3.90 -11.84
N GLY A 66 11.39 -3.29 -12.98
CA GLY A 66 10.57 -3.89 -14.03
C GLY A 66 9.07 -3.93 -13.72
N SER A 67 8.61 -3.25 -12.65
CA SER A 67 7.19 -3.14 -12.36
C SER A 67 6.52 -2.18 -13.34
N ARG A 68 5.28 -2.45 -13.74
CA ARG A 68 4.55 -1.60 -14.70
C ARG A 68 3.09 -1.38 -14.33
N GLY A 69 2.60 -0.16 -14.56
CA GLY A 69 1.19 0.21 -14.47
C GLY A 69 0.57 -0.12 -13.11
N ASP A 70 -0.54 -0.83 -13.13
CA ASP A 70 -1.34 -1.20 -11.95
C ASP A 70 -0.60 -2.03 -10.89
N GLN A 71 0.61 -2.53 -11.18
CA GLN A 71 1.46 -3.18 -10.18
C GLN A 71 1.93 -2.20 -9.10
N PHE A 72 2.01 -0.90 -9.40
CA PHE A 72 2.44 0.13 -8.47
C PHE A 72 1.56 0.19 -7.21
N PHE A 73 0.26 -0.10 -7.30
CA PHE A 73 -0.64 -0.06 -6.13
C PHE A 73 -0.34 -1.08 -5.04
N ARG A 74 0.20 -2.24 -5.41
CA ARG A 74 0.65 -3.23 -4.42
C ARG A 74 1.86 -2.72 -3.63
N GLU A 75 2.66 -1.88 -4.26
CA GLU A 75 3.91 -1.37 -3.70
C GLU A 75 3.75 -0.04 -2.99
N PHE A 76 2.81 0.80 -3.46
CA PHE A 76 2.61 2.15 -2.94
C PHE A 76 2.30 2.16 -1.44
N VAL A 77 1.46 1.24 -0.96
CA VAL A 77 1.18 1.12 0.48
C VAL A 77 2.45 0.89 1.33
N ARG A 78 3.48 0.26 0.74
CA ARG A 78 4.76 -0.04 1.41
C ARG A 78 5.68 1.18 1.46
N SER A 79 5.45 2.17 0.60
CA SER A 79 6.14 3.46 0.61
C SER A 79 5.54 4.46 1.59
N LEU A 80 4.45 4.12 2.28
CA LEU A 80 3.77 5.00 3.23
C LEU A 80 4.00 4.57 4.69
N LYS A 81 4.02 5.55 5.59
CA LYS A 81 3.95 5.37 7.05
C LYS A 81 3.10 6.48 7.69
N GLY A 82 2.86 6.37 8.99
CA GLY A 82 2.22 7.43 9.76
C GLY A 82 0.90 7.94 9.15
N ASN A 83 0.75 9.26 9.05
CA ASN A 83 -0.49 9.88 8.58
C ASN A 83 -0.80 9.57 7.11
N ALA A 84 0.22 9.45 6.25
CA ALA A 84 0.00 9.07 4.86
C ALA A 84 -0.52 7.63 4.72
N PHE A 85 0.02 6.70 5.53
CA PHE A 85 -0.49 5.33 5.56
C PHE A 85 -1.94 5.29 6.05
N LYS A 86 -2.25 6.02 7.14
CA LYS A 86 -3.61 6.13 7.66
C LYS A 86 -4.59 6.66 6.60
N TRP A 87 -4.23 7.77 5.94
CA TRP A 87 -5.03 8.32 4.84
C TRP A 87 -5.32 7.27 3.75
N TYR A 88 -4.30 6.51 3.35
CA TYR A 88 -4.46 5.48 2.31
C TYR A 88 -5.40 4.34 2.73
N THR A 89 -5.36 3.93 4.01
CA THR A 89 -6.25 2.87 4.52
C THR A 89 -7.67 3.34 4.80
N ASP A 90 -7.88 4.65 4.96
CA ASP A 90 -9.18 5.28 5.16
C ASP A 90 -9.91 5.57 3.83
N LEU A 91 -9.27 5.30 2.68
CA LEU A 91 -9.91 5.41 1.38
C LEU A 91 -11.02 4.37 1.21
N GLU A 92 -12.09 4.77 0.53
CA GLU A 92 -13.17 3.86 0.16
C GLU A 92 -12.64 2.68 -0.69
N PRO A 93 -13.17 1.46 -0.52
CA PRO A 93 -12.75 0.30 -1.30
C PRO A 93 -13.00 0.50 -2.79
N GLU A 94 -12.14 -0.09 -3.63
CA GLU A 94 -12.31 -0.15 -5.10
C GLU A 94 -12.40 1.21 -5.85
N VAL A 95 -12.11 2.34 -5.20
CA VAL A 95 -12.12 3.67 -5.84
C VAL A 95 -10.93 3.93 -6.77
N ILE A 96 -9.85 3.18 -6.59
CA ILE A 96 -8.62 3.30 -7.38
C ILE A 96 -8.62 2.25 -8.50
N ASN A 97 -8.65 2.68 -9.76
CA ASN A 97 -8.75 1.80 -10.92
C ASN A 97 -7.56 1.90 -11.90
N SER A 98 -6.68 2.88 -11.76
CA SER A 98 -5.45 3.05 -12.55
C SER A 98 -4.45 3.96 -11.83
N TRP A 99 -3.15 3.74 -12.06
CA TRP A 99 -2.07 4.56 -11.48
C TRP A 99 -2.08 6.01 -11.97
N LYS A 100 -2.56 6.22 -13.20
CA LYS A 100 -2.68 7.52 -13.83
C LYS A 100 -3.98 8.20 -13.43
#